data_AF-A0A2D6DZQ6-F1
#
_entry.id   AF-A0A2D6DZQ6-F1
#
_cell.length_a   1.000
_cell.length_b   1.000
_cell.length_c   1.000
_cell.angle_alpha   90.00
_cell.angle_beta   90.00
_cell.angle_gamma   90.00
#
_symmetry.space_group_name_H-M   'P 1'
#
loop_
_entity.id
_entity.type
_entity.pdbx_description
1 polymer ?
#
loop_
_entity_poly.entity_id
_entity_poly.type
_entity_poly.pdbx_seq_one_letter_code
_entity_poly.pdbx_strand_id
1 'polypeptide(L)'
;MVRLQQLLSIALFLLLSGSSKGTLVSGLLAEGTKWETPYYVIKGPKPGPTVFLTGGLHGNEPAGALAAEQIRHWTILMGRLVVLPRANQPGLKAETRHLPELPREHADLNRNFPRTDAENEASSLIGREIWRLAQEAKPDWVIDLHEGYHFHQIQSKSVGSTVLASRPGDQRSRPFVSRMLATVNTTVEDPRKHFVPLRGTANGSLTRAAAERLGASSLILETTTREQPLSLRARQHRLMVRTLLQDIGILGADAPPLIHPRDPLSLHVAIYDGGGTGASGPRNLQKVMKTIPRSLTWPIGPSDILEGALAHFDVVIFPGGSGSKQAAALGIKGRDKVRAFVKHGGGFIGICAGAYLAAANYSWSLKLCDYNTFCEAREIPGVGRKSMWYRGPSSTVTMQLTPAGNEIFGHGGEPLKVRYHNGPIVSRAGIPELSDYQVLAWFRSEVSRYETQRGTMINTPAIVSGKFGKGRVLSISPHPESSQNLHPLVARAIRWAGGP
;
A
#
# COMPACT_ATOMS: atom_id res chain seq x y z
N MET A 1 30.94 41.60 16.76
CA MET A 1 29.74 42.24 16.18
C MET A 1 29.31 41.45 14.96
N VAL A 2 28.16 40.81 15.08
CA VAL A 2 27.53 39.90 14.12
C VAL A 2 26.96 40.71 12.94
N ARG A 3 27.14 40.25 11.70
CA ARG A 3 26.23 40.57 10.60
C ARG A 3 25.73 39.28 9.94
N LEU A 4 24.42 39.17 10.02
CA LEU A 4 23.53 38.10 9.60
C LEU A 4 23.45 38.07 8.06
N GLN A 5 23.76 36.93 7.43
CA GLN A 5 23.36 36.67 6.04
C GLN A 5 22.03 35.91 6.07
N GLN A 6 20.96 36.56 5.63
CA GLN A 6 19.68 35.92 5.32
C GLN A 6 19.77 35.30 3.93
N LEU A 7 19.58 33.97 3.86
CA LEU A 7 19.31 33.26 2.62
C LEU A 7 17.81 33.38 2.32
N LEU A 8 17.46 34.17 1.29
CA LEU A 8 16.14 34.15 0.66
C LEU A 8 16.13 33.04 -0.39
N SER A 9 15.35 31.98 -0.17
CA SER A 9 15.03 30.99 -1.22
C SER A 9 13.97 31.58 -2.16
N ILE A 10 14.38 31.89 -3.40
CA ILE A 10 13.51 32.39 -4.46
C ILE A 10 12.73 31.22 -5.06
N ALA A 11 11.40 31.22 -4.92
CA ALA A 11 10.51 30.29 -5.60
C ALA A 11 10.32 30.72 -7.07
N LEU A 12 10.66 29.84 -8.01
CA LEU A 12 10.53 30.07 -9.44
C LEU A 12 9.07 29.86 -9.89
N PHE A 13 8.42 30.92 -10.37
CA PHE A 13 7.05 30.87 -10.92
C PHE A 13 7.08 30.62 -12.43
N LEU A 14 6.57 29.46 -12.87
CA LEU A 14 6.15 29.25 -14.26
C LEU A 14 4.62 29.39 -14.33
N LEU A 15 4.16 30.55 -14.82
CA LEU A 15 2.76 30.79 -15.16
C LEU A 15 2.51 30.32 -16.58
N LEU A 16 1.94 29.12 -16.72
CA LEU A 16 1.29 28.68 -17.95
C LEU A 16 -0.20 29.00 -17.83
N SER A 17 -0.66 29.98 -18.60
CA SER A 17 -2.07 30.31 -18.77
C SER A 17 -2.77 29.26 -19.63
N GLY A 18 -3.70 28.51 -19.04
CA GLY A 18 -4.61 27.62 -19.77
C GLY A 18 -5.25 26.54 -18.89
N SER A 19 -6.58 26.58 -18.78
CA SER A 19 -7.49 25.71 -18.00
C SER A 19 -7.53 25.96 -16.48
N SER A 20 -8.73 26.24 -15.96
CA SER A 20 -9.12 26.45 -14.56
C SER A 20 -8.95 25.20 -13.67
N LYS A 21 -7.76 24.59 -13.67
CA LYS A 21 -7.39 23.47 -12.82
C LYS A 21 -6.58 24.00 -11.65
N GLY A 22 -6.88 23.52 -10.45
CA GLY A 22 -6.17 23.90 -9.23
C GLY A 22 -4.65 23.70 -9.34
N THR A 23 -3.87 24.54 -8.66
CA THR A 23 -2.41 24.49 -8.69
C THR A 23 -1.87 23.54 -7.62
N LEU A 24 -0.87 22.72 -7.96
CA LEU A 24 -0.10 21.93 -7.02
C LEU A 24 1.27 22.57 -6.83
N VAL A 25 1.63 22.90 -5.59
CA VAL A 25 2.96 23.37 -5.20
C VAL A 25 3.56 22.35 -4.23
N SER A 26 4.84 22.02 -4.40
CA SER A 26 5.58 21.18 -3.45
C SER A 26 6.71 21.98 -2.81
N GLY A 27 7.07 21.62 -1.58
CA GLY A 27 8.26 22.13 -0.90
C GLY A 27 8.87 21.06 -0.01
N LEU A 28 10.03 21.37 0.55
CA LEU A 28 10.73 20.50 1.50
C LEU A 28 10.70 21.14 2.89
N LEU A 29 10.51 20.32 3.91
CA LEU A 29 10.76 20.65 5.31
C LEU A 29 12.13 20.11 5.69
N ALA A 30 12.87 20.85 6.54
CA ALA A 30 14.20 20.44 7.03
C ALA A 30 15.18 20.04 5.89
N GLU A 31 15.16 20.80 4.79
CA GLU A 31 15.98 20.58 3.59
C GLU A 31 17.47 20.46 3.92
N GLY A 32 18.15 19.51 3.26
CA GLY A 32 19.57 19.24 3.47
C GLY A 32 19.89 18.50 4.77
N THR A 33 18.88 18.09 5.55
CA THR A 33 19.06 17.32 6.78
C THR A 33 18.54 15.89 6.62
N LYS A 34 18.89 14.99 7.56
CA LYS A 34 18.35 13.63 7.57
C LYS A 34 16.82 13.56 7.79
N TRP A 35 16.21 14.68 8.23
CA TRP A 35 14.78 14.81 8.46
C TRP A 35 14.03 15.39 7.27
N GLU A 36 14.73 15.66 6.17
CA GLU A 36 14.16 16.24 4.96
C GLU A 36 12.90 15.49 4.53
N THR A 37 11.81 16.22 4.30
CA THR A 37 10.57 15.60 3.86
C THR A 37 9.70 16.51 3.00
N PRO A 38 9.10 16.00 1.91
CA PRO A 38 8.27 16.82 1.05
C PRO A 38 6.88 17.03 1.66
N TYR A 39 6.38 18.24 1.47
CA TYR A 39 4.98 18.58 1.65
C TYR A 39 4.38 19.09 0.33
N TYR A 40 3.06 19.04 0.25
CA TYR A 40 2.32 19.37 -0.96
C TYR A 40 1.15 20.30 -0.62
N VAL A 41 0.97 21.35 -1.42
CA VAL A 41 -0.12 22.31 -1.29
C VAL A 41 -0.93 22.28 -2.58
N ILE A 42 -2.15 21.76 -2.48
CA ILE A 42 -3.12 21.75 -3.57
C ILE A 42 -4.06 22.93 -3.33
N LYS A 43 -4.16 23.85 -4.28
CA LYS A 43 -5.11 24.97 -4.24
C LYS A 43 -6.23 24.71 -5.23
N GLY A 44 -7.47 24.75 -4.76
CA GLY A 44 -8.65 24.64 -5.61
C GLY A 44 -8.84 25.91 -6.46
N PRO A 45 -9.63 25.83 -7.54
CA PRO A 45 -9.91 26.99 -8.39
C PRO A 45 -10.78 28.06 -7.73
N LYS A 46 -11.40 27.77 -6.57
CA LYS A 46 -12.27 28.68 -5.83
C LYS A 46 -11.81 28.82 -4.37
N PRO A 47 -12.07 29.96 -3.70
CA PRO A 47 -11.86 30.09 -2.26
C PRO A 47 -12.67 29.05 -1.48
N GLY A 48 -12.16 28.65 -0.32
CA GLY A 48 -12.75 27.63 0.55
C GLY A 48 -11.84 27.32 1.75
N PRO A 49 -12.21 26.34 2.58
CA PRO A 49 -11.45 26.03 3.79
C PRO A 49 -10.03 25.52 3.51
N THR A 50 -9.12 25.72 4.46
CA THR A 50 -7.78 25.11 4.45
C THR A 50 -7.74 23.88 5.35
N VAL A 51 -7.32 22.74 4.81
CA VAL A 51 -7.10 21.50 5.56
C VAL A 51 -5.61 21.17 5.58
N PHE A 52 -5.07 20.91 6.76
CA PHE A 52 -3.71 20.41 6.97
C PHE A 52 -3.76 18.93 7.35
N LEU A 53 -3.21 18.07 6.51
CA LEU A 53 -3.25 16.62 6.64
C LEU A 53 -1.85 16.06 6.85
N THR A 54 -1.64 15.31 7.94
CA THR A 54 -0.36 14.67 8.24
C THR A 54 -0.46 13.15 8.27
N GLY A 55 0.59 12.49 7.80
CA GLY A 55 0.82 11.06 7.98
C GLY A 55 2.24 10.77 8.43
N GLY A 56 2.41 9.67 9.15
CA GLY A 56 3.73 9.16 9.53
C GLY A 56 4.47 10.03 10.56
N LEU A 57 3.76 10.63 11.52
CA LEU A 57 4.41 11.20 12.71
C LEU A 57 5.13 10.11 13.51
N HIS A 58 4.52 8.92 13.59
CA HIS A 58 5.18 7.70 14.04
C HIS A 58 5.56 6.82 12.85
N GLY A 59 6.80 6.33 12.84
CA GLY A 59 7.34 5.57 11.72
C GLY A 59 6.88 4.11 11.63
N ASN A 60 6.34 3.55 12.72
CA ASN A 60 5.75 2.22 12.75
C ASN A 60 4.24 2.21 12.40
N GLU A 61 3.72 3.34 11.92
CA GLU A 61 2.31 3.57 11.56
C GLU A 61 2.19 3.89 10.05
N PRO A 62 2.51 2.93 9.15
CA PRO A 62 2.66 3.18 7.72
C PRO A 62 1.35 3.47 6.98
N ALA A 63 0.16 3.13 7.51
CA ALA A 63 -1.10 3.36 6.79
C ALA A 63 -1.42 4.84 6.67
N GLY A 64 -1.18 5.64 7.71
CA GLY A 64 -1.38 7.09 7.66
C GLY A 64 -0.49 7.74 6.61
N ALA A 65 0.78 7.34 6.56
CA ALA A 65 1.73 7.83 5.56
C ALA A 65 1.32 7.46 4.12
N LEU A 66 0.91 6.20 3.91
CA LEU A 66 0.43 5.73 2.61
C LEU A 66 -0.85 6.45 2.17
N ALA A 67 -1.82 6.60 3.07
CA ALA A 67 -3.08 7.27 2.78
C ALA A 67 -2.85 8.74 2.45
N ALA A 68 -2.02 9.46 3.22
CA ALA A 68 -1.67 10.85 2.93
C ALA A 68 -0.95 10.99 1.56
N GLU A 69 -0.04 10.07 1.22
CA GLU A 69 0.59 10.04 -0.10
C GLU A 69 -0.45 9.88 -1.22
N GLN A 70 -1.45 9.02 -1.03
CA GLN A 70 -2.52 8.82 -2.00
C GLN A 70 -3.46 10.04 -2.10
N ILE A 71 -3.78 10.66 -0.97
CA ILE A 71 -4.66 11.83 -0.88
C ILE A 71 -4.04 13.06 -1.55
N ARG A 72 -2.72 13.20 -1.53
CA ARG A 72 -2.02 14.34 -2.16
C ARG A 72 -2.32 14.49 -3.65
N HIS A 73 -2.80 13.42 -4.30
CA HIS A 73 -3.12 13.45 -5.71
C HIS A 73 -4.55 13.94 -5.97
N TRP A 74 -5.44 13.93 -4.98
CA TRP A 74 -6.86 14.27 -5.15
C TRP A 74 -7.08 15.61 -5.84
N THR A 75 -8.11 15.64 -6.68
CA THR A 75 -8.57 16.86 -7.35
C THR A 75 -9.61 17.54 -6.47
N ILE A 76 -9.27 18.72 -5.96
CA ILE A 76 -10.14 19.51 -5.09
C ILE A 76 -10.87 20.60 -5.87
N LEU A 77 -12.10 20.88 -5.47
CA LEU A 77 -13.01 21.84 -6.12
C LEU A 77 -12.85 23.27 -5.60
N MET A 78 -12.41 23.43 -4.35
CA MET A 78 -12.21 24.71 -3.69
C MET A 78 -11.26 24.59 -2.50
N GLY A 79 -10.86 25.73 -1.95
CA GLY A 79 -10.05 25.82 -0.75
C GLY A 79 -8.62 25.35 -0.98
N ARG A 80 -7.99 24.87 0.09
CA ARG A 80 -6.60 24.45 0.07
C ARG A 80 -6.39 23.18 0.88
N LEU A 81 -5.65 22.23 0.32
CA LEU A 81 -5.25 21.00 1.00
C LEU A 81 -3.72 20.97 1.11
N VAL A 82 -3.21 21.09 2.33
CA VAL A 82 -1.79 20.96 2.67
C VAL A 82 -1.56 19.54 3.18
N VAL A 83 -0.71 18.77 2.52
CA VAL A 83 -0.46 17.36 2.82
C VAL A 83 1.01 17.15 3.14
N LEU A 84 1.29 16.56 4.29
CA LEU A 84 2.60 16.08 4.70
C LEU A 84 2.54 14.55 4.86
N PRO A 85 2.88 13.77 3.83
CA PRO A 85 2.71 12.33 3.87
C PRO A 85 3.66 11.58 4.81
N ARG A 86 4.86 12.11 5.05
CA ARG A 86 5.95 11.40 5.72
C ARG A 86 6.64 12.29 6.74
N ALA A 87 5.95 12.66 7.81
CA ALA A 87 6.48 13.59 8.80
C ALA A 87 7.81 13.12 9.45
N ASN A 88 7.92 11.83 9.76
CA ASN A 88 9.12 11.20 10.32
C ASN A 88 9.71 10.18 9.33
N GLN A 89 10.40 10.65 8.30
CA GLN A 89 11.03 9.77 7.29
C GLN A 89 12.03 8.75 7.88
N PRO A 90 12.96 9.14 8.77
CA PRO A 90 13.88 8.18 9.37
C PRO A 90 13.16 7.09 10.18
N GLY A 91 12.13 7.46 10.95
CA GLY A 91 11.30 6.50 11.67
C GLY A 91 10.57 5.55 10.73
N LEU A 92 9.99 6.04 9.62
CA LEU A 92 9.34 5.21 8.61
C LEU A 92 10.31 4.22 7.96
N LYS A 93 11.56 4.65 7.71
CA LYS A 93 12.60 3.79 7.15
C LYS A 93 13.04 2.72 8.15
N ALA A 94 13.08 3.06 9.44
CA ALA A 94 13.47 2.16 10.52
C ALA A 94 12.29 1.31 11.07
N GLU A 95 11.06 1.58 10.63
CA GLU A 95 9.83 0.99 11.16
C GLU A 95 9.68 1.19 12.69
N THR A 96 10.12 2.35 13.20
CA THR A 96 10.08 2.68 14.63
C THR A 96 9.11 3.82 14.92
N ARG A 97 8.50 3.81 16.11
CA ARG A 97 7.59 4.88 16.55
C ARG A 97 8.25 6.25 16.57
N HIS A 98 9.50 6.29 17.02
CA HIS A 98 10.18 7.50 17.40
C HIS A 98 11.04 8.07 16.27
N LEU A 99 11.47 9.32 16.44
CA LEU A 99 12.58 9.95 15.75
C LEU A 99 13.86 9.18 16.15
N PRO A 100 14.48 8.40 15.24
CA PRO A 100 15.70 7.67 15.54
C PRO A 100 16.82 8.62 15.98
N GLU A 101 17.71 8.14 16.84
CA GLU A 101 18.91 8.86 17.29
C GLU A 101 18.65 10.11 18.16
N LEU A 102 17.38 10.44 18.46
CA LEU A 102 17.07 11.41 19.50
C LEU A 102 16.94 10.72 20.88
N PRO A 103 17.29 11.41 21.98
CA PRO A 103 17.03 10.94 23.33
C PRO A 103 15.55 10.62 23.54
N ARG A 104 15.25 9.60 24.35
CA ARG A 104 13.91 9.02 24.51
C ARG A 104 12.83 10.05 24.87
N GLU A 105 13.20 11.04 25.70
CA GLU A 105 12.38 12.16 26.14
C GLU A 105 11.93 13.09 25.00
N HIS A 106 12.66 13.12 23.89
CA HIS A 106 12.40 13.96 22.72
C HIS A 106 12.04 13.15 21.46
N ALA A 107 12.18 11.83 21.52
CA ALA A 107 12.07 10.97 20.36
C ALA A 107 10.62 10.79 19.87
N ASP A 108 9.59 10.98 20.70
CA ASP A 108 8.20 10.96 20.23
C ASP A 108 7.83 12.32 19.57
N LEU A 109 7.81 12.35 18.24
CA LEU A 109 7.47 13.56 17.48
C LEU A 109 6.10 14.12 17.87
N ASN A 110 5.12 13.26 18.19
CA ASN A 110 3.79 13.71 18.63
C ASN A 110 3.76 14.11 20.12
N ARG A 111 4.93 14.39 20.72
CA ARG A 111 5.13 15.09 21.99
C ARG A 111 6.01 16.33 21.87
N ASN A 112 6.44 16.67 20.65
CA ASN A 112 7.38 17.76 20.39
C ASN A 112 6.68 19.10 20.06
N PHE A 113 5.38 19.11 19.77
CA PHE A 113 4.65 20.34 19.44
C PHE A 113 4.46 21.21 20.69
N PRO A 114 4.09 22.50 20.55
CA PRO A 114 3.89 23.39 21.68
C PRO A 114 3.00 22.72 22.73
N ARG A 115 3.25 22.97 24.01
CA ARG A 115 2.40 22.50 25.12
C ARG A 115 1.38 23.59 25.51
N THR A 116 0.36 23.25 26.30
CA THR A 116 -0.64 24.24 26.77
C THR A 116 0.01 25.37 27.56
N ASP A 117 0.95 25.01 28.41
CA ASP A 117 1.60 25.81 29.45
C ASP A 117 3.04 26.21 29.10
N ALA A 118 3.42 26.08 27.82
CA ALA A 118 4.74 26.43 27.33
C ALA A 118 4.68 27.48 26.21
N GLU A 119 5.86 27.91 25.77
CA GLU A 119 6.02 28.74 24.58
C GLU A 119 5.39 28.10 23.34
N ASN A 120 4.99 28.94 22.38
CA ASN A 120 4.38 28.50 21.12
C ASN A 120 5.44 27.98 20.11
N GLU A 121 6.31 27.08 20.57
CA GLU A 121 7.40 26.51 19.78
C GLU A 121 7.45 24.98 19.93
N ALA A 122 7.90 24.29 18.87
CA ALA A 122 8.16 22.86 18.90
C ALA A 122 9.63 22.54 19.25
N SER A 123 9.88 21.39 19.87
CA SER A 123 11.19 21.08 20.47
C SER A 123 12.22 20.49 19.49
N SER A 124 11.81 19.66 18.52
CA SER A 124 12.71 19.07 17.53
C SER A 124 12.78 19.91 16.25
N LEU A 125 13.86 19.76 15.47
CA LEU A 125 14.02 20.44 14.18
C LEU A 125 12.82 20.20 13.26
N ILE A 126 12.47 18.93 13.02
CA ILE A 126 11.34 18.59 12.16
C ILE A 126 10.00 19.01 12.77
N GLY A 127 9.85 18.95 14.10
CA GLY A 127 8.68 19.48 14.79
C GLY A 127 8.49 20.98 14.55
N ARG A 128 9.57 21.77 14.59
CA ARG A 128 9.54 23.22 14.31
C ARG A 128 9.13 23.50 12.86
N GLU A 129 9.69 22.77 11.91
CA GLU A 129 9.36 22.93 10.49
C GLU A 129 7.89 22.60 10.20
N ILE A 130 7.38 21.50 10.77
CA ILE A 130 5.96 21.13 10.65
C ILE A 130 5.07 22.19 11.31
N TRP A 131 5.43 22.66 12.51
CA TRP A 131 4.66 23.67 13.22
C TRP A 131 4.64 25.02 12.49
N ARG A 132 5.78 25.44 11.94
CA ARG A 132 5.88 26.64 11.11
C ARG A 132 4.99 26.54 9.89
N LEU A 133 5.02 25.42 9.17
CA LEU A 133 4.15 25.18 8.02
C LEU A 133 2.66 25.23 8.41
N ALA A 134 2.28 24.66 9.56
CA ALA A 134 0.90 24.74 10.05
C ALA A 134 0.49 26.18 10.38
N GLN A 135 1.36 26.97 11.01
CA GLN A 135 1.12 28.39 11.30
C GLN A 135 0.96 29.22 10.01
N GLU A 136 1.82 29.00 9.01
CA GLU A 136 1.73 29.64 7.70
C GLU A 136 0.46 29.22 6.94
N ALA A 137 0.05 27.96 7.09
CA ALA A 137 -1.16 27.43 6.47
C ALA A 137 -2.45 27.99 7.08
N LYS A 138 -2.46 28.45 8.34
CA LYS A 138 -3.67 28.93 9.04
C LYS A 138 -4.90 28.00 8.81
N PRO A 139 -4.79 26.70 9.14
CA PRO A 139 -5.81 25.72 8.76
C PRO A 139 -7.11 25.88 9.54
N ASP A 140 -8.23 25.68 8.84
CA ASP A 140 -9.53 25.46 9.47
C ASP A 140 -9.61 24.07 10.12
N TRP A 141 -8.92 23.09 9.51
CA TRP A 141 -8.87 21.70 9.98
C TRP A 141 -7.45 21.16 10.01
N VAL A 142 -7.12 20.43 11.07
CA VAL A 142 -5.88 19.64 11.15
C VAL A 142 -6.23 18.18 11.37
N ILE A 143 -5.87 17.33 10.40
CA ILE A 143 -6.17 15.90 10.41
C ILE A 143 -4.86 15.13 10.47
N ASP A 144 -4.70 14.31 11.49
CA ASP A 144 -3.49 13.54 11.71
C ASP A 144 -3.79 12.04 11.67
N LEU A 145 -3.12 11.31 10.78
CA LEU A 145 -3.40 9.91 10.50
C LEU A 145 -2.45 9.00 11.29
N HIS A 146 -3.01 8.27 12.26
CA HIS A 146 -2.30 7.39 13.21
C HIS A 146 -2.84 5.97 13.18
N GLU A 147 -2.15 5.08 13.90
CA GLU A 147 -2.61 3.73 14.12
C GLU A 147 -2.47 3.24 15.56
N GLY A 148 -3.52 2.57 16.03
CA GLY A 148 -3.48 1.77 17.24
C GLY A 148 -3.11 0.31 16.96
N TYR A 149 -2.54 -0.36 17.97
CA TYR A 149 -2.28 -1.79 17.87
C TYR A 149 -3.57 -2.62 17.82
N HIS A 150 -4.50 -2.37 18.75
CA HIS A 150 -5.70 -3.17 18.95
C HIS A 150 -6.98 -2.34 18.71
N PHE A 151 -8.11 -3.01 18.53
CA PHE A 151 -9.44 -2.41 18.54
C PHE A 151 -9.79 -1.88 19.93
N HIS A 152 -10.10 -0.59 20.04
CA HIS A 152 -10.40 0.09 21.30
C HIS A 152 -11.57 -0.54 22.06
N GLN A 153 -12.66 -0.87 21.36
CA GLN A 153 -13.84 -1.49 21.97
C GLN A 153 -13.57 -2.89 22.57
N ILE A 154 -12.50 -3.58 22.15
CA ILE A 154 -12.07 -4.86 22.73
C ILE A 154 -10.97 -4.66 23.78
N GLN A 155 -10.09 -3.68 23.58
CA GLN A 155 -8.98 -3.36 24.47
C GLN A 155 -8.89 -1.84 24.63
N SER A 156 -9.51 -1.31 25.69
CA SER A 156 -9.67 0.12 25.94
C SER A 156 -8.34 0.89 26.09
N LYS A 157 -7.24 0.19 26.42
CA LYS A 157 -5.90 0.78 26.46
C LYS A 157 -5.31 1.06 25.08
N SER A 158 -5.88 0.51 24.01
CA SER A 158 -5.49 0.82 22.64
C SER A 158 -6.42 1.88 22.05
N VAL A 159 -5.87 2.73 21.20
CA VAL A 159 -6.63 3.79 20.50
C VAL A 159 -7.11 3.35 19.11
N GLY A 160 -6.80 2.13 18.67
CA GLY A 160 -7.13 1.70 17.31
C GLY A 160 -8.63 1.60 17.07
N SER A 161 -9.05 1.92 15.85
CA SER A 161 -10.45 2.08 15.46
C SER A 161 -11.12 3.19 16.28
N THR A 162 -10.54 4.38 16.26
CA THR A 162 -11.17 5.56 16.88
C THR A 162 -10.98 6.83 16.04
N VAL A 163 -11.79 7.84 16.34
CA VAL A 163 -11.61 9.22 15.86
C VAL A 163 -11.53 10.12 17.09
N LEU A 164 -10.37 10.73 17.33
CA LEU A 164 -10.13 11.60 18.48
C LEU A 164 -10.32 13.06 18.08
N ALA A 165 -11.20 13.77 18.76
CA ALA A 165 -11.31 15.23 18.64
C ALA A 165 -10.53 15.93 19.76
N SER A 166 -9.66 16.89 19.39
CA SER A 166 -8.80 17.60 20.33
C SER A 166 -9.53 18.47 21.33
N ARG A 167 -10.71 18.98 20.98
CA ARG A 167 -11.56 19.78 21.88
C ARG A 167 -12.76 18.94 22.35
N PRO A 168 -12.73 18.37 23.56
CA PRO A 168 -13.86 17.63 24.11
C PRO A 168 -15.12 18.53 24.14
N GLY A 169 -16.21 18.09 23.51
CA GLY A 169 -17.45 18.87 23.47
C GLY A 169 -17.54 19.90 22.34
N ASP A 170 -16.57 19.96 21.42
CA ASP A 170 -16.67 20.78 20.23
C ASP A 170 -17.88 20.36 19.37
N GLN A 171 -18.94 21.17 19.41
CA GLN A 171 -20.14 20.96 18.61
C GLN A 171 -19.85 21.10 17.11
N ARG A 172 -18.77 21.80 16.73
CA ARG A 172 -18.42 22.04 15.32
C ARG A 172 -17.96 20.77 14.63
N SER A 173 -17.07 19.98 15.25
CA SER A 173 -16.53 18.75 14.64
C SER A 173 -17.44 17.54 14.78
N ARG A 174 -18.35 17.52 15.76
CA ARG A 174 -19.20 16.35 16.08
C ARG A 174 -20.00 15.78 14.89
N PRO A 175 -20.72 16.59 14.06
CA PRO A 175 -21.47 16.06 12.94
C PRO A 175 -20.58 15.38 11.88
N PHE A 176 -19.39 15.94 11.64
CA PHE A 176 -18.42 15.38 10.70
C PHE A 176 -17.86 14.05 11.21
N VAL A 177 -17.48 13.99 12.49
CA VAL A 177 -17.04 12.75 13.13
C VAL A 177 -18.10 11.66 13.02
N SER A 178 -19.38 11.98 13.31
CA SER A 178 -20.47 11.01 13.16
C SER A 178 -20.60 10.46 11.73
N ARG A 179 -20.46 11.29 10.69
CA ARG A 179 -20.50 10.83 9.29
C ARG A 179 -19.25 10.05 8.88
N MET A 180 -18.07 10.44 9.36
CA MET A 180 -16.83 9.69 9.16
C MET A 180 -16.94 8.28 9.76
N LEU A 181 -17.45 8.18 10.99
CA LEU A 181 -17.67 6.91 11.68
C LEU A 181 -18.69 6.04 10.94
N ALA A 182 -19.81 6.61 10.51
CA ALA A 182 -20.81 5.89 9.72
C ALA A 182 -20.19 5.31 8.44
N THR A 183 -19.36 6.09 7.74
CA THR A 183 -18.71 5.68 6.49
C THR A 183 -17.64 4.61 6.72
N VAL A 184 -16.74 4.78 7.69
CA VAL A 184 -15.64 3.82 7.90
C VAL A 184 -16.13 2.50 8.49
N ASN A 185 -17.21 2.53 9.28
CA ASN A 185 -17.81 1.31 9.84
C ASN A 185 -18.49 0.41 8.79
N THR A 186 -18.76 0.91 7.58
CA THR A 186 -19.18 0.02 6.48
C THR A 186 -18.07 -0.92 6.02
N THR A 187 -16.82 -0.69 6.44
CA THR A 187 -15.68 -1.58 6.16
C THR A 187 -15.47 -2.65 7.24
N VAL A 188 -16.25 -2.63 8.31
CA VAL A 188 -16.04 -3.46 9.49
C VAL A 188 -17.29 -4.30 9.78
N GLU A 189 -17.18 -5.61 9.55
CA GLU A 189 -18.28 -6.56 9.76
C GLU A 189 -18.58 -6.81 11.25
N ASP A 190 -17.56 -6.95 12.09
CA ASP A 190 -17.72 -7.22 13.53
C ASP A 190 -17.98 -5.90 14.30
N PRO A 191 -19.16 -5.70 14.92
CA PRO A 191 -19.47 -4.46 15.65
C PRO A 191 -18.50 -4.15 16.79
N ARG A 192 -17.87 -5.16 17.40
CA ARG A 192 -16.86 -4.98 18.45
C ARG A 192 -15.56 -4.38 17.93
N LYS A 193 -15.37 -4.36 16.61
CA LYS A 193 -14.22 -3.76 15.92
C LYS A 193 -14.57 -2.40 15.30
N HIS A 194 -15.80 -1.91 15.46
CA HIS A 194 -16.22 -0.62 14.90
C HIS A 194 -15.38 0.53 15.44
N PHE A 195 -15.19 1.53 14.58
CA PHE A 195 -14.65 2.82 14.94
C PHE A 195 -15.62 3.53 15.87
N VAL A 196 -15.08 4.14 16.93
CA VAL A 196 -15.84 4.92 17.92
C VAL A 196 -15.19 6.27 18.17
N PRO A 197 -15.95 7.31 18.59
CA PRO A 197 -15.34 8.58 18.95
C PRO A 197 -14.57 8.45 20.26
N LEU A 198 -13.43 9.10 20.36
CA LEU A 198 -12.66 9.22 21.61
C LEU A 198 -12.34 10.70 21.86
N ARG A 199 -12.12 11.08 23.12
CA ARG A 199 -11.97 12.48 23.52
C ARG A 199 -10.55 12.77 23.98
N GLY A 200 -10.07 13.96 23.61
CA GLY A 200 -8.81 14.50 24.08
C GLY A 200 -7.62 14.01 23.27
N THR A 201 -6.58 14.84 23.24
CA THR A 201 -5.32 14.57 22.54
C THR A 201 -4.17 14.94 23.46
N ALA A 202 -3.05 14.21 23.38
CA ALA A 202 -1.95 14.34 24.34
C ALA A 202 -1.34 15.74 24.36
N ASN A 203 -0.90 16.22 25.53
CA ASN A 203 -0.09 17.45 25.62
C ASN A 203 1.20 17.31 24.80
N GLY A 204 1.50 18.33 23.99
CA GLY A 204 2.59 18.31 23.01
C GLY A 204 2.29 17.57 21.68
N SER A 205 1.04 17.16 21.43
CA SER A 205 0.62 16.64 20.11
C SER A 205 0.27 17.74 19.12
N LEU A 206 0.42 17.45 17.82
CA LEU A 206 0.14 18.40 16.73
C LEU A 206 -1.31 18.88 16.76
N THR A 207 -2.26 17.95 16.83
CA THR A 207 -3.70 18.24 16.77
C THR A 207 -4.16 19.10 17.95
N ARG A 208 -3.67 18.80 19.15
CA ARG A 208 -3.91 19.63 20.35
C ARG A 208 -3.33 21.03 20.18
N ALA A 209 -2.07 21.14 19.78
CA ALA A 209 -1.41 22.43 19.59
C ALA A 209 -2.14 23.27 18.54
N ALA A 210 -2.52 22.67 17.41
CA ALA A 210 -3.30 23.35 16.38
C ALA A 210 -4.68 23.79 16.88
N ALA A 211 -5.36 22.97 17.68
CA ALA A 211 -6.64 23.35 18.26
C ALA A 211 -6.50 24.52 19.22
N GLU A 212 -5.54 24.50 20.15
CA GLU A 212 -5.41 25.55 21.16
C GLU A 212 -4.77 26.83 20.64
N ARG A 213 -3.76 26.73 19.76
CA ARG A 213 -2.95 27.87 19.31
C ARG A 213 -3.39 28.45 17.98
N LEU A 214 -4.01 27.65 17.10
CA LEU A 214 -4.43 28.08 15.76
C LEU A 214 -5.95 28.17 15.59
N GLY A 215 -6.73 27.69 16.57
CA GLY A 215 -8.19 27.70 16.48
C GLY A 215 -8.79 26.63 15.55
N ALA A 216 -7.97 25.71 15.04
CA ALA A 216 -8.40 24.69 14.07
C ALA A 216 -9.30 23.63 14.70
N SER A 217 -10.21 23.06 13.90
CA SER A 217 -10.88 21.80 14.22
C SER A 217 -9.91 20.65 13.96
N SER A 218 -9.38 20.06 15.03
CA SER A 218 -8.32 19.05 14.93
C SER A 218 -8.79 17.64 15.29
N LEU A 219 -8.46 16.68 14.43
CA LEU A 219 -8.81 15.26 14.58
C LEU A 219 -7.57 14.36 14.44
N ILE A 220 -7.47 13.33 15.29
CA ILE A 220 -6.62 12.17 15.04
C ILE A 220 -7.51 11.02 14.54
N LEU A 221 -7.12 10.40 13.44
CA LEU A 221 -7.81 9.22 12.89
C LEU A 221 -6.95 8.00 13.19
N GLU A 222 -7.48 7.02 13.93
CA GLU A 222 -6.75 5.85 14.40
C GLU A 222 -7.26 4.58 13.72
N THR A 223 -6.52 4.04 12.76
CA THR A 223 -6.80 2.70 12.22
C THR A 223 -6.16 1.61 13.10
N THR A 224 -6.45 0.33 12.85
CA THR A 224 -5.96 -0.78 13.71
C THR A 224 -5.01 -1.70 12.96
N THR A 225 -3.76 -1.80 13.41
CA THR A 225 -2.74 -2.68 12.79
C THR A 225 -3.05 -4.17 12.97
N ARG A 226 -3.58 -4.59 14.13
CA ARG A 226 -3.88 -6.00 14.40
C ARG A 226 -4.93 -6.54 13.43
N GLU A 227 -4.60 -7.67 12.82
CA GLU A 227 -5.49 -8.44 11.93
C GLU A 227 -5.94 -7.69 10.66
N GLN A 228 -5.36 -6.53 10.33
CA GLN A 228 -5.74 -5.76 9.15
C GLN A 228 -4.57 -5.52 8.19
N PRO A 229 -4.76 -5.78 6.89
CA PRO A 229 -3.74 -5.50 5.88
C PRO A 229 -3.53 -3.98 5.72
N LEU A 230 -2.38 -3.60 5.17
CA LEU A 230 -2.00 -2.19 5.01
C LEU A 230 -2.97 -1.47 4.07
N SER A 231 -3.43 -2.12 2.99
CA SER A 231 -4.41 -1.51 2.08
C SER A 231 -5.73 -1.16 2.76
N LEU A 232 -6.25 -2.03 3.64
CA LEU A 232 -7.51 -1.78 4.34
C LEU A 232 -7.39 -0.59 5.28
N ARG A 233 -6.31 -0.53 6.06
CA ARG A 233 -6.04 0.58 6.99
C ARG A 233 -5.87 1.90 6.24
N ALA A 234 -5.07 1.92 5.18
CA ALA A 234 -4.93 3.11 4.34
C ALA A 234 -6.27 3.54 3.70
N ARG A 235 -7.06 2.56 3.22
CA ARG A 235 -8.40 2.82 2.70
C ARG A 235 -9.33 3.43 3.75
N GLN A 236 -9.33 2.94 4.98
CA GLN A 236 -10.14 3.49 6.07
C GLN A 236 -9.80 4.96 6.35
N HIS A 237 -8.50 5.32 6.37
CA HIS A 237 -8.10 6.73 6.42
C HIS A 237 -8.64 7.53 5.24
N ARG A 238 -8.49 7.04 4.01
CA ARG A 238 -9.01 7.71 2.80
C ARG A 238 -10.52 7.92 2.88
N LEU A 239 -11.29 6.94 3.34
CA LEU A 239 -12.74 7.05 3.48
C LEU A 239 -13.14 8.12 4.50
N MET A 240 -12.49 8.13 5.66
CA MET A 240 -12.74 9.14 6.69
C MET A 240 -12.38 10.55 6.19
N VAL A 241 -11.18 10.74 5.63
CA VAL A 241 -10.76 12.06 5.10
C VAL A 241 -11.67 12.49 3.95
N ARG A 242 -11.99 11.58 3.02
CA ARG A 242 -12.91 11.88 1.91
C ARG A 242 -14.25 12.39 2.42
N THR A 243 -14.83 11.72 3.42
CA THR A 243 -16.12 12.10 4.01
C THR A 243 -16.09 13.53 4.53
N LEU A 244 -15.06 13.87 5.32
CA LEU A 244 -14.87 15.23 5.81
C LEU A 244 -14.74 16.23 4.65
N LEU A 245 -13.87 15.94 3.67
CA LEU A 245 -13.61 16.86 2.56
C LEU A 245 -14.82 17.06 1.64
N GLN A 246 -15.69 16.05 1.51
CA GLN A 246 -16.97 16.17 0.80
C GLN A 246 -17.94 17.06 1.57
N ASP A 247 -18.08 16.85 2.89
CA ASP A 247 -19.00 17.63 3.71
C ASP A 247 -18.65 19.13 3.75
N ILE A 248 -17.36 19.47 3.70
CA ILE A 248 -16.89 20.86 3.70
C ILE A 248 -16.69 21.43 2.27
N GLY A 249 -17.12 20.70 1.24
CA GLY A 249 -17.15 21.14 -0.16
C GLY A 249 -15.80 21.13 -0.89
N ILE A 250 -14.71 20.66 -0.26
CA ILE A 250 -13.39 20.54 -0.91
C ILE A 250 -13.41 19.47 -2.01
N LEU A 251 -14.15 18.38 -1.82
CA LEU A 251 -14.33 17.31 -2.82
C LEU A 251 -15.76 17.24 -3.33
N GLY A 252 -15.93 16.75 -4.57
CA GLY A 252 -17.24 16.41 -5.11
C GLY A 252 -17.80 15.13 -4.49
N ALA A 253 -19.13 14.97 -4.55
CA ALA A 253 -19.84 13.80 -4.02
C ALA A 253 -19.34 12.47 -4.61
N ASP A 254 -18.94 12.47 -5.88
CA ASP A 254 -18.46 11.27 -6.59
C ASP A 254 -16.93 11.12 -6.57
N ALA A 255 -16.21 11.89 -5.75
CA ALA A 255 -14.76 11.79 -5.66
C ALA A 255 -14.34 10.35 -5.28
N PRO A 256 -13.57 9.65 -6.13
CA PRO A 256 -13.15 8.29 -5.82
C PRO A 256 -12.14 8.31 -4.67
N PRO A 257 -12.08 7.24 -3.85
CA PRO A 257 -11.19 7.20 -2.70
C PRO A 257 -9.71 7.02 -3.11
N LEU A 258 -9.45 6.62 -4.34
CA LEU A 258 -8.13 6.52 -4.95
C LEU A 258 -8.19 7.10 -6.36
N ILE A 259 -7.15 7.81 -6.78
CA ILE A 259 -7.03 8.30 -8.16
C ILE A 259 -5.66 7.95 -8.75
N HIS A 260 -5.53 8.17 -10.05
CA HIS A 260 -4.24 8.11 -10.72
C HIS A 260 -3.26 9.14 -10.13
N PRO A 261 -2.04 8.73 -9.75
CA PRO A 261 -0.96 9.65 -9.37
C PRO A 261 -0.70 10.68 -10.46
N ARG A 262 -0.42 11.93 -10.09
CA ARG A 262 -0.12 13.00 -11.07
C ARG A 262 1.34 13.03 -11.52
N ASP A 263 2.20 12.22 -10.89
CA ASP A 263 3.62 12.22 -11.17
C ASP A 263 3.91 11.53 -12.51
N PRO A 264 4.88 12.02 -13.31
CA PRO A 264 5.28 11.41 -14.58
C PRO A 264 6.16 10.17 -14.34
N LEU A 265 5.59 9.16 -13.69
CA LEU A 265 6.22 7.87 -13.41
C LEU A 265 6.07 6.94 -14.62
N SER A 266 7.06 6.07 -14.80
CA SER A 266 7.10 5.14 -15.94
C SER A 266 6.40 3.82 -15.65
N LEU A 267 6.04 3.55 -14.39
CA LEU A 267 5.42 2.28 -14.01
C LEU A 267 4.64 2.39 -12.69
N HIS A 268 3.39 1.95 -12.71
CA HIS A 268 2.49 1.91 -11.56
C HIS A 268 2.13 0.46 -11.23
N VAL A 269 2.48 0.02 -10.02
CA VAL A 269 2.32 -1.38 -9.62
C VAL A 269 1.42 -1.50 -8.39
N ALA A 270 0.31 -2.20 -8.58
CA ALA A 270 -0.57 -2.65 -7.51
C ALA A 270 -0.04 -3.94 -6.89
N ILE A 271 0.07 -4.00 -5.56
CA ILE A 271 0.36 -5.24 -4.82
C ILE A 271 -0.88 -5.63 -4.02
N TYR A 272 -1.47 -6.79 -4.31
CA TYR A 272 -2.58 -7.30 -3.51
C TYR A 272 -2.09 -7.77 -2.13
N ASP A 273 -2.62 -7.22 -1.04
CA ASP A 273 -2.29 -7.62 0.34
C ASP A 273 -3.52 -8.05 1.17
N GLY A 274 -4.68 -8.19 0.52
CA GLY A 274 -5.93 -8.58 1.15
C GLY A 274 -6.02 -10.05 1.59
N GLY A 275 -7.25 -10.50 1.85
CA GLY A 275 -7.52 -11.87 2.31
C GLY A 275 -6.85 -12.94 1.45
N GLY A 276 -6.27 -13.95 2.10
CA GLY A 276 -5.53 -15.03 1.44
C GLY A 276 -4.05 -14.74 1.17
N THR A 277 -3.54 -13.54 1.41
CA THR A 277 -2.11 -13.21 1.21
C THR A 277 -1.26 -13.51 2.45
N GLY A 278 -0.05 -14.03 2.25
CA GLY A 278 0.94 -14.22 3.30
C GLY A 278 1.70 -12.93 3.63
N ALA A 279 1.99 -12.71 4.91
CA ALA A 279 2.53 -11.42 5.41
C ALA A 279 3.92 -11.02 4.87
N SER A 280 4.73 -11.94 4.36
CA SER A 280 6.07 -11.64 3.83
C SER A 280 6.07 -11.21 2.37
N GLY A 281 5.12 -11.69 1.56
CA GLY A 281 5.07 -11.45 0.12
C GLY A 281 5.04 -9.96 -0.25
N PRO A 282 4.02 -9.20 0.20
CA PRO A 282 3.94 -7.76 -0.06
C PRO A 282 5.18 -6.98 0.41
N ARG A 283 5.72 -7.30 1.59
CA ARG A 283 6.93 -6.63 2.13
C ARG A 283 8.17 -6.86 1.27
N ASN A 284 8.34 -8.08 0.79
CA ASN A 284 9.44 -8.42 -0.11
C ASN A 284 9.30 -7.72 -1.47
N LEU A 285 8.09 -7.69 -2.03
CA LEU A 285 7.81 -6.96 -3.26
C LEU A 285 8.03 -5.45 -3.11
N GLN A 286 7.66 -4.86 -1.97
CA GLN A 286 7.98 -3.46 -1.68
C GLN A 286 9.50 -3.19 -1.69
N LYS A 287 10.32 -4.14 -1.21
CA LYS A 287 11.79 -4.03 -1.31
C LYS A 287 12.26 -4.09 -2.77
N VAL A 288 11.69 -4.97 -3.58
CA VAL A 288 11.97 -5.03 -5.03
C VAL A 288 11.60 -3.72 -5.72
N MET A 289 10.41 -3.17 -5.44
CA MET A 289 9.93 -1.93 -6.06
C MET A 289 10.86 -0.73 -5.79
N LYS A 290 11.52 -0.67 -4.62
CA LYS A 290 12.54 0.35 -4.32
C LYS A 290 13.74 0.31 -5.28
N THR A 291 13.97 -0.80 -5.98
CA THR A 291 15.06 -0.95 -6.97
C THR A 291 14.63 -0.58 -8.40
N ILE A 292 13.34 -0.31 -8.63
CA ILE A 292 12.80 0.10 -9.93
C ILE A 292 12.71 1.63 -9.96
N PRO A 293 13.65 2.35 -10.60
CA PRO A 293 13.54 3.80 -10.81
C PRO A 293 12.22 4.22 -11.45
N ARG A 294 11.77 5.41 -11.07
CA ARG A 294 10.57 6.08 -11.61
C ARG A 294 9.30 5.21 -11.55
N SER A 295 9.19 4.36 -10.52
CA SER A 295 8.01 3.53 -10.30
C SER A 295 7.23 3.93 -9.05
N LEU A 296 5.93 3.66 -9.09
CA LEU A 296 5.05 3.69 -7.93
C LEU A 296 4.67 2.28 -7.54
N THR A 297 4.56 2.04 -6.24
CA THR A 297 3.82 0.88 -5.76
C THR A 297 2.86 1.24 -4.64
N TRP A 298 1.63 0.75 -4.76
CA TRP A 298 0.62 0.84 -3.70
C TRP A 298 0.04 -0.54 -3.39
N PRO A 299 -0.10 -0.91 -2.09
CA PRO A 299 -0.89 -2.06 -1.73
C PRO A 299 -2.37 -1.76 -1.97
N ILE A 300 -3.11 -2.75 -2.49
CA ILE A 300 -4.55 -2.66 -2.73
C ILE A 300 -5.28 -3.88 -2.17
N GLY A 301 -6.51 -3.66 -1.72
CA GLY A 301 -7.40 -4.70 -1.20
C GLY A 301 -8.57 -5.02 -2.13
N PRO A 302 -9.40 -6.02 -1.79
CA PRO A 302 -10.58 -6.38 -2.57
C PRO A 302 -11.54 -5.21 -2.85
N SER A 303 -11.82 -4.37 -1.84
CA SER A 303 -12.70 -3.22 -2.00
C SER A 303 -12.15 -2.17 -2.97
N ASP A 304 -10.83 -1.95 -2.97
CA ASP A 304 -10.20 -1.04 -3.93
C ASP A 304 -10.33 -1.58 -5.37
N ILE A 305 -10.13 -2.90 -5.55
CA ILE A 305 -10.30 -3.56 -6.85
C ILE A 305 -11.76 -3.46 -7.32
N LEU A 306 -12.73 -3.70 -6.44
CA LEU A 306 -14.15 -3.61 -6.76
C LEU A 306 -14.54 -2.20 -7.22
N GLU A 307 -13.96 -1.17 -6.61
CA GLU A 307 -14.16 0.23 -6.96
C GLU A 307 -13.32 0.73 -8.14
N GLY A 308 -12.60 -0.17 -8.83
CA GLY A 308 -11.91 0.15 -10.07
C GLY A 308 -10.51 0.72 -9.91
N ALA A 309 -9.88 0.59 -8.75
CA ALA A 309 -8.52 1.07 -8.50
C ALA A 309 -7.49 0.58 -9.54
N LEU A 310 -7.70 -0.61 -10.12
CA LEU A 310 -6.81 -1.19 -11.13
C LEU A 310 -6.65 -0.32 -12.38
N ALA A 311 -7.58 0.59 -12.67
CA ALA A 311 -7.45 1.54 -13.79
C ALA A 311 -6.30 2.55 -13.60
N HIS A 312 -5.65 2.59 -12.43
CA HIS A 312 -4.53 3.48 -12.12
C HIS A 312 -3.17 2.77 -12.11
N PHE A 313 -3.12 1.52 -12.56
CA PHE A 313 -1.92 0.69 -12.52
C PHE A 313 -1.64 0.05 -13.87
N ASP A 314 -0.37 -0.22 -14.13
CA ASP A 314 0.10 -0.97 -15.29
C ASP A 314 0.17 -2.46 -14.97
N VAL A 315 0.48 -2.80 -13.72
CA VAL A 315 0.64 -4.18 -13.25
C VAL A 315 -0.08 -4.41 -11.94
N VAL A 316 -0.73 -5.57 -11.80
CA VAL A 316 -1.18 -6.11 -10.51
C VAL A 316 -0.42 -7.37 -10.14
N ILE A 317 0.10 -7.41 -8.92
CA ILE A 317 0.84 -8.56 -8.36
C ILE A 317 0.00 -9.22 -7.27
N PHE A 318 -0.22 -10.53 -7.41
CA PHE A 318 -0.80 -11.39 -6.38
C PHE A 318 0.31 -12.25 -5.73
N PRO A 319 0.69 -11.97 -4.46
CA PRO A 319 1.78 -12.68 -3.79
C PRO A 319 1.38 -14.08 -3.31
N GLY A 320 2.33 -14.77 -2.67
CA GLY A 320 2.09 -16.06 -2.01
C GLY A 320 1.07 -16.01 -0.86
N GLY A 321 0.59 -17.18 -0.44
CA GLY A 321 -0.52 -17.33 0.51
C GLY A 321 -1.44 -18.50 0.13
N SER A 322 -2.74 -18.25 -0.03
CA SER A 322 -3.73 -19.23 -0.49
C SER A 322 -4.56 -18.64 -1.64
N GLY A 323 -4.39 -19.20 -2.84
CA GLY A 323 -5.06 -18.70 -4.05
C GLY A 323 -6.59 -18.77 -3.94
N SER A 324 -7.14 -19.83 -3.34
CA SER A 324 -8.58 -19.93 -3.10
C SER A 324 -9.11 -18.90 -2.10
N LYS A 325 -8.33 -18.55 -1.07
CA LYS A 325 -8.70 -17.47 -0.14
C LYS A 325 -8.56 -16.08 -0.77
N GLN A 326 -7.59 -15.88 -1.66
CA GLN A 326 -7.48 -14.66 -2.48
C GLN A 326 -8.71 -14.51 -3.39
N ALA A 327 -9.11 -15.58 -4.09
CA ALA A 327 -10.32 -15.62 -4.89
C ALA A 327 -11.59 -15.38 -4.06
N ALA A 328 -11.70 -16.00 -2.88
CA ALA A 328 -12.83 -15.80 -1.98
C ALA A 328 -12.96 -14.36 -1.52
N ALA A 329 -11.83 -13.73 -1.12
CA ALA A 329 -11.79 -12.34 -0.69
C ALA A 329 -12.17 -11.35 -1.81
N LEU A 330 -11.82 -11.66 -3.07
CA LEU A 330 -12.24 -10.86 -4.23
C LEU A 330 -13.74 -11.04 -4.58
N GLY A 331 -14.33 -12.19 -4.22
CA GLY A 331 -15.65 -12.58 -4.72
C GLY A 331 -15.67 -12.75 -6.25
N ILE A 332 -16.86 -12.94 -6.84
CA ILE A 332 -17.00 -13.04 -8.31
C ILE A 332 -16.66 -11.70 -8.97
N LYS A 333 -17.30 -10.62 -8.51
CA LYS A 333 -17.13 -9.27 -9.10
C LYS A 333 -15.68 -8.78 -9.06
N GLY A 334 -14.94 -9.01 -7.98
CA GLY A 334 -13.54 -8.59 -7.87
C GLY A 334 -12.64 -9.40 -8.82
N ARG A 335 -12.90 -10.70 -8.97
CA ARG A 335 -12.21 -11.54 -9.96
C ARG A 335 -12.48 -11.05 -11.39
N ASP A 336 -13.71 -10.66 -11.70
CA ASP A 336 -14.07 -10.10 -13.01
C ASP A 336 -13.34 -8.78 -13.28
N LYS A 337 -13.18 -7.91 -12.27
CA LYS A 337 -12.39 -6.68 -12.37
C LYS A 337 -10.92 -6.97 -12.68
N VAL A 338 -10.31 -7.96 -12.02
CA VAL A 338 -8.93 -8.38 -12.34
C VAL A 338 -8.84 -8.94 -13.75
N ARG A 339 -9.76 -9.82 -14.16
CA ARG A 339 -9.79 -10.36 -15.53
C ARG A 339 -9.94 -9.25 -16.56
N ALA A 340 -10.84 -8.30 -16.34
CA ALA A 340 -11.06 -7.17 -17.25
C ALA A 340 -9.82 -6.27 -17.37
N PHE A 341 -9.15 -5.99 -16.24
CA PHE A 341 -7.89 -5.24 -16.22
C PHE A 341 -6.84 -5.89 -17.12
N VAL A 342 -6.60 -7.19 -16.95
CA VAL A 342 -5.62 -7.93 -17.76
C VAL A 342 -6.06 -8.00 -19.22
N LYS A 343 -7.34 -8.31 -19.48
CA LYS A 343 -7.89 -8.40 -20.84
C LYS A 343 -7.65 -7.11 -21.64
N HIS A 344 -7.69 -5.95 -20.99
CA HIS A 344 -7.53 -4.64 -21.62
C HIS A 344 -6.09 -4.12 -21.69
N GLY A 345 -5.10 -4.90 -21.25
CA GLY A 345 -3.68 -4.56 -21.41
C GLY A 345 -2.88 -4.54 -20.12
N GLY A 346 -3.53 -4.59 -18.96
CA GLY A 346 -2.85 -4.66 -17.67
C GLY A 346 -2.00 -5.91 -17.51
N GLY A 347 -0.84 -5.77 -16.88
CA GLY A 347 0.03 -6.88 -16.52
C GLY A 347 -0.46 -7.62 -15.27
N PHE A 348 -0.37 -8.94 -15.27
CA PHE A 348 -0.61 -9.78 -14.09
C PHE A 348 0.64 -10.55 -13.72
N ILE A 349 1.00 -10.52 -12.43
CA ILE A 349 2.03 -11.40 -11.86
C ILE A 349 1.45 -12.17 -10.69
N GLY A 350 1.42 -13.49 -10.81
CA GLY A 350 1.05 -14.41 -9.74
C GLY A 350 2.28 -15.11 -9.17
N ILE A 351 2.53 -14.99 -7.87
CA ILE A 351 3.63 -15.69 -7.19
C ILE A 351 3.04 -16.73 -6.24
N CYS A 352 3.45 -18.00 -6.38
CA CYS A 352 2.98 -19.13 -5.57
C CYS A 352 1.44 -19.21 -5.54
N ALA A 353 0.78 -18.71 -4.50
CA ALA A 353 -0.68 -18.59 -4.42
C ALA A 353 -1.29 -17.76 -5.55
N GLY A 354 -0.66 -16.66 -5.94
CA GLY A 354 -1.10 -15.89 -7.11
C GLY A 354 -0.96 -16.68 -8.42
N ALA A 355 0.01 -17.60 -8.51
CA ALA A 355 0.12 -18.51 -9.64
C ALA A 355 -0.98 -19.58 -9.61
N TYR A 356 -1.38 -20.10 -8.44
CA TYR A 356 -2.61 -20.91 -8.35
C TYR A 356 -3.85 -20.12 -8.77
N LEU A 357 -3.91 -18.84 -8.42
CA LEU A 357 -5.02 -17.94 -8.79
C LEU A 357 -5.11 -17.69 -10.30
N ALA A 358 -4.01 -17.72 -11.05
CA ALA A 358 -4.02 -17.59 -12.51
C ALA A 358 -4.38 -18.88 -13.27
N ALA A 359 -4.27 -20.04 -12.63
CA ALA A 359 -4.48 -21.35 -13.24
C ALA A 359 -5.88 -21.53 -13.83
N ALA A 360 -6.06 -22.48 -14.73
CA ALA A 360 -7.32 -22.66 -15.44
C ALA A 360 -8.26 -23.72 -14.84
N ASN A 361 -7.74 -24.67 -14.05
CA ASN A 361 -8.47 -25.82 -13.53
C ASN A 361 -9.45 -25.54 -12.38
N TYR A 362 -9.40 -24.37 -11.73
CA TYR A 362 -10.26 -24.11 -10.58
C TYR A 362 -11.48 -23.26 -10.95
N SER A 363 -12.64 -23.58 -10.37
CA SER A 363 -13.84 -22.74 -10.50
C SER A 363 -13.68 -21.36 -9.84
N TRP A 364 -12.82 -21.28 -8.82
CA TRP A 364 -12.52 -20.05 -8.10
C TRP A 364 -11.38 -19.23 -8.73
N SER A 365 -10.56 -19.79 -9.62
CA SER A 365 -9.41 -19.07 -10.17
C SER A 365 -9.84 -17.97 -11.15
N LEU A 366 -8.86 -17.16 -11.56
CA LEU A 366 -9.02 -16.14 -12.57
C LEU A 366 -8.94 -16.68 -13.99
N LYS A 367 -8.49 -17.93 -14.22
CA LYS A 367 -8.35 -18.55 -15.55
C LYS A 367 -7.66 -17.62 -16.57
N LEU A 368 -6.45 -17.19 -16.24
CA LEU A 368 -5.67 -16.23 -17.04
C LEU A 368 -4.62 -16.89 -17.93
N CYS A 369 -4.30 -18.16 -17.68
CA CYS A 369 -3.20 -18.85 -18.37
C CYS A 369 -3.52 -20.34 -18.52
N ASP A 370 -3.20 -20.94 -19.67
CA ASP A 370 -3.60 -22.30 -20.07
C ASP A 370 -2.81 -23.42 -19.35
N TYR A 371 -2.94 -23.50 -18.02
CA TYR A 371 -2.34 -24.60 -17.27
C TYR A 371 -3.21 -25.12 -16.13
N ASN A 372 -3.04 -26.41 -15.89
CA ASN A 372 -3.52 -27.14 -14.73
C ASN A 372 -2.42 -27.18 -13.67
N THR A 373 -2.82 -27.35 -12.42
CA THR A 373 -1.89 -27.51 -11.30
C THR A 373 -1.94 -28.95 -10.77
N PHE A 374 -0.77 -29.50 -10.42
CA PHE A 374 -0.66 -30.82 -9.82
C PHE A 374 -1.11 -30.78 -8.34
N CYS A 375 -2.42 -30.95 -8.13
CA CYS A 375 -3.06 -30.80 -6.81
C CYS A 375 -4.05 -31.92 -6.48
N GLU A 376 -4.13 -32.94 -7.31
CA GLU A 376 -4.97 -34.10 -7.05
C GLU A 376 -4.68 -34.71 -5.67
N ALA A 377 -5.71 -35.24 -5.04
CA ALA A 377 -5.56 -35.96 -3.79
C ALA A 377 -5.24 -37.42 -4.09
N ARG A 378 -4.18 -37.94 -3.47
CA ARG A 378 -3.80 -39.35 -3.56
C ARG A 378 -3.83 -39.97 -2.17
N GLU A 379 -4.16 -41.26 -2.12
CA GLU A 379 -4.01 -42.05 -0.91
C GLU A 379 -2.53 -42.29 -0.64
N ILE A 380 -2.10 -41.99 0.58
CA ILE A 380 -0.74 -42.24 1.04
C ILE A 380 -0.78 -43.34 2.09
N PRO A 381 -0.12 -44.50 1.86
CA PRO A 381 -0.07 -45.59 2.83
C PRO A 381 0.33 -45.10 4.23
N GLY A 382 -0.47 -45.43 5.24
CA GLY A 382 -0.23 -45.05 6.64
C GLY A 382 -0.47 -43.58 7.01
N VAL A 383 -0.86 -42.72 6.06
CA VAL A 383 -1.11 -41.27 6.29
C VAL A 383 -2.51 -40.84 5.87
N GLY A 384 -3.11 -41.56 4.90
CA GLY A 384 -4.42 -41.29 4.33
C GLY A 384 -4.38 -40.27 3.18
N ARG A 385 -5.56 -39.80 2.78
CA ARG A 385 -5.74 -38.91 1.64
C ARG A 385 -5.05 -37.56 1.82
N LYS A 386 -4.09 -37.24 0.94
CA LYS A 386 -3.37 -35.96 0.93
C LYS A 386 -3.37 -35.35 -0.45
N SER A 387 -3.47 -34.02 -0.52
CA SER A 387 -3.35 -33.30 -1.79
C SER A 387 -1.88 -33.11 -2.17
N MET A 388 -1.57 -33.37 -3.44
CA MET A 388 -0.19 -33.39 -3.94
C MET A 388 0.48 -32.01 -4.03
N TRP A 389 -0.26 -30.92 -3.80
CA TRP A 389 0.32 -29.59 -3.70
C TRP A 389 1.25 -29.44 -2.48
N TYR A 390 0.93 -30.12 -1.37
CA TYR A 390 1.69 -29.99 -0.13
C TYR A 390 2.90 -30.92 -0.11
N ARG A 391 4.09 -30.34 -0.26
CA ARG A 391 5.39 -31.01 -0.34
C ARG A 391 6.27 -30.79 0.89
N GLY A 392 5.71 -30.21 1.95
CA GLY A 392 6.41 -30.00 3.21
C GLY A 392 6.69 -28.52 3.54
N PRO A 393 7.61 -28.26 4.48
CA PRO A 393 7.98 -26.89 4.86
C PRO A 393 8.74 -26.18 3.74
N SER A 394 8.94 -24.87 3.91
CA SER A 394 9.76 -24.07 2.98
C SER A 394 11.13 -24.72 2.76
N SER A 395 11.55 -24.80 1.51
CA SER A 395 12.78 -25.46 1.08
C SER A 395 13.45 -24.65 -0.02
N THR A 396 14.67 -25.01 -0.41
CA THR A 396 15.36 -24.43 -1.57
C THR A 396 15.30 -25.40 -2.73
N VAL A 397 14.95 -24.91 -3.91
CA VAL A 397 15.01 -25.67 -5.17
C VAL A 397 15.90 -24.97 -6.18
N THR A 398 16.41 -25.74 -7.12
CA THR A 398 17.11 -25.23 -8.29
C THR A 398 16.12 -25.06 -9.42
N MET A 399 16.11 -23.89 -10.07
CA MET A 399 15.42 -23.66 -11.34
C MET A 399 16.42 -23.18 -12.39
N GLN A 400 16.11 -23.31 -13.67
CA GLN A 400 16.96 -22.83 -14.76
C GLN A 400 16.11 -22.08 -15.77
N LEU A 401 16.56 -20.89 -16.17
CA LEU A 401 15.87 -20.08 -17.17
C LEU A 401 16.00 -20.71 -18.56
N THR A 402 14.95 -20.58 -19.38
CA THR A 402 15.02 -20.85 -20.82
C THR A 402 15.69 -19.67 -21.54
N PRO A 403 16.05 -19.78 -22.83
CA PRO A 403 16.52 -18.62 -23.61
C PRO A 403 15.56 -17.43 -23.56
N ALA A 404 14.25 -17.69 -23.71
CA ALA A 404 13.21 -16.66 -23.57
C ALA A 404 13.12 -16.10 -22.15
N GLY A 405 13.25 -16.94 -21.13
CA GLY A 405 13.33 -16.47 -19.74
C GLY A 405 14.55 -15.59 -19.50
N ASN A 406 15.68 -15.90 -20.13
CA ASN A 406 16.90 -15.12 -20.04
C ASN A 406 16.78 -13.74 -20.70
N GLU A 407 16.12 -13.66 -21.85
CA GLU A 407 15.82 -12.39 -22.51
C GLU A 407 15.02 -11.46 -21.59
N ILE A 408 14.04 -12.00 -20.87
CA ILE A 408 13.18 -11.22 -19.96
C ILE A 408 13.91 -10.88 -18.65
N PHE A 409 14.56 -11.86 -18.02
CA PHE A 409 15.03 -11.76 -16.64
C PHE A 409 16.52 -11.44 -16.49
N GLY A 410 17.32 -11.57 -17.55
CA GLY A 410 18.72 -11.12 -17.60
C GLY A 410 19.65 -11.78 -16.57
N HIS A 411 19.53 -13.10 -16.33
CA HIS A 411 20.30 -13.81 -15.30
C HIS A 411 21.35 -14.80 -15.83
N GLY A 412 21.50 -14.96 -17.15
CA GLY A 412 22.42 -15.93 -17.75
C GLY A 412 21.89 -17.38 -17.71
N GLY A 413 22.62 -18.31 -18.33
CA GLY A 413 22.19 -19.71 -18.50
C GLY A 413 22.27 -20.61 -17.26
N GLU A 414 22.89 -20.12 -16.18
CA GLU A 414 23.22 -20.94 -15.01
C GLU A 414 22.00 -21.26 -14.13
N PRO A 415 21.95 -22.44 -13.50
CA PRO A 415 20.90 -22.79 -12.55
C PRO A 415 20.88 -21.89 -11.30
N LEU A 416 19.67 -21.58 -10.85
CA LEU A 416 19.33 -20.65 -9.79
C LEU A 416 18.76 -21.36 -8.56
N LYS A 417 19.33 -21.12 -7.38
CA LYS A 417 18.72 -21.51 -6.11
C LYS A 417 17.63 -20.50 -5.73
N VAL A 418 16.42 -20.99 -5.49
CA VAL A 418 15.26 -20.17 -5.14
C VAL A 418 14.45 -20.83 -4.03
N ARG A 419 13.87 -20.02 -3.14
CA ARG A 419 12.97 -20.52 -2.11
C ARG A 419 11.70 -21.08 -2.75
N TYR A 420 11.33 -22.30 -2.38
CA TYR A 420 10.08 -22.95 -2.75
C TYR A 420 9.24 -23.21 -1.50
N HIS A 421 7.95 -22.90 -1.60
CA HIS A 421 7.01 -23.18 -0.53
C HIS A 421 5.65 -23.59 -1.11
N ASN A 422 5.64 -24.78 -1.73
CA ASN A 422 4.44 -25.42 -2.28
C ASN A 422 3.77 -24.66 -3.43
N GLY A 423 4.56 -23.88 -4.18
CA GLY A 423 4.09 -23.26 -5.43
C GLY A 423 3.62 -24.28 -6.46
N PRO A 424 2.77 -23.89 -7.41
CA PRO A 424 2.18 -24.83 -8.36
C PRO A 424 3.23 -25.52 -9.21
N ILE A 425 3.08 -26.83 -9.36
CA ILE A 425 3.68 -27.57 -10.47
C ILE A 425 2.62 -27.62 -11.56
N VAL A 426 3.00 -27.24 -12.77
CA VAL A 426 2.02 -26.96 -13.84
C VAL A 426 2.19 -27.89 -15.02
N SER A 427 1.08 -28.23 -15.64
CA SER A 427 0.99 -28.92 -16.92
C SER A 427 0.00 -28.20 -17.83
N ARG A 428 0.11 -28.40 -19.14
CA ARG A 428 -0.81 -27.80 -20.12
C ARG A 428 -2.26 -28.20 -19.81
N ALA A 429 -3.18 -27.24 -19.84
CA ALA A 429 -4.60 -27.53 -19.66
C ALA A 429 -5.32 -27.82 -20.99
N GLY A 430 -4.87 -27.21 -22.10
CA GLY A 430 -5.45 -27.44 -23.42
C GLY A 430 -6.82 -26.80 -23.60
N ILE A 431 -7.05 -25.65 -22.95
CA ILE A 431 -8.30 -24.90 -23.02
C ILE A 431 -8.25 -23.99 -24.24
N PRO A 432 -9.08 -24.22 -25.28
CA PRO A 432 -8.99 -23.50 -26.56
C PRO A 432 -9.13 -21.97 -26.45
N GLU A 433 -9.85 -21.49 -25.44
CA GLU A 433 -10.09 -20.06 -25.23
C GLU A 433 -8.92 -19.31 -24.56
N LEU A 434 -7.91 -20.04 -24.08
CA LEU A 434 -6.72 -19.48 -23.44
C LEU A 434 -5.51 -19.66 -24.34
N SER A 435 -4.66 -18.63 -24.43
CA SER A 435 -3.40 -18.74 -25.14
C SER A 435 -2.45 -19.69 -24.41
N ASP A 436 -1.78 -20.52 -25.18
CA ASP A 436 -0.68 -21.35 -24.72
C ASP A 436 0.36 -20.52 -23.97
N TYR A 437 0.86 -21.08 -22.87
CA TYR A 437 1.94 -20.45 -22.14
C TYR A 437 3.30 -20.80 -22.75
N GLN A 438 4.25 -19.87 -22.61
CA GLN A 438 5.67 -20.08 -22.84
C GLN A 438 6.37 -20.40 -21.52
N VAL A 439 7.19 -21.44 -21.50
CA VAL A 439 8.03 -21.77 -20.34
C VAL A 439 9.24 -20.84 -20.30
N LEU A 440 9.37 -20.09 -19.20
CA LEU A 440 10.48 -19.16 -18.96
C LEU A 440 11.53 -19.74 -18.00
N ALA A 441 11.14 -20.70 -17.17
CA ALA A 441 12.08 -21.44 -16.33
C ALA A 441 11.58 -22.85 -16.06
N TRP A 442 12.51 -23.78 -15.87
CA TRP A 442 12.24 -25.16 -15.49
C TRP A 442 12.74 -25.44 -14.07
N PHE A 443 12.04 -26.27 -13.31
CA PHE A 443 12.60 -26.88 -12.11
C PHE A 443 13.69 -27.90 -12.48
N ARG A 444 14.81 -27.87 -11.77
CA ARG A 444 15.97 -28.78 -11.92
C ARG A 444 16.28 -29.58 -10.67
N SER A 445 15.61 -29.28 -9.57
CA SER A 445 15.57 -30.12 -8.39
C SER A 445 14.12 -30.24 -7.91
N GLU A 446 13.87 -31.14 -6.98
CA GLU A 446 12.55 -31.33 -6.40
C GLU A 446 12.55 -31.25 -4.87
N VAL A 447 11.35 -31.06 -4.33
CA VAL A 447 11.03 -31.29 -2.93
C VAL A 447 9.84 -32.23 -2.90
N SER A 448 9.94 -33.28 -2.08
CA SER A 448 8.89 -34.27 -1.90
C SER A 448 8.74 -34.57 -0.42
N ARG A 449 7.49 -34.65 0.05
CA ARG A 449 7.15 -35.16 1.38
C ARG A 449 6.70 -36.62 1.32
N TYR A 450 6.07 -37.01 0.22
CA TYR A 450 5.52 -38.36 0.02
C TYR A 450 6.18 -39.01 -1.20
N GLU A 451 6.28 -40.34 -1.19
CA GLU A 451 6.89 -41.12 -2.27
C GLU A 451 6.22 -40.86 -3.62
N THR A 452 4.88 -40.74 -3.62
CA THR A 452 4.07 -40.44 -4.80
C THR A 452 4.34 -39.06 -5.44
N GLN A 453 5.13 -38.21 -4.79
CA GLN A 453 5.55 -36.91 -5.31
C GLN A 453 6.92 -36.95 -5.99
N ARG A 454 7.73 -38.00 -5.82
CA ARG A 454 9.06 -38.08 -6.43
C ARG A 454 8.99 -38.10 -7.95
N GLY A 455 9.89 -37.39 -8.61
CA GLY A 455 9.96 -37.31 -10.08
C GLY A 455 8.85 -36.49 -10.74
N THR A 456 7.93 -35.91 -9.97
CA THR A 456 6.79 -35.15 -10.53
C THR A 456 7.06 -33.64 -10.64
N MET A 457 8.23 -33.17 -10.19
CA MET A 457 8.61 -31.75 -10.20
C MET A 457 9.79 -31.45 -11.12
N ILE A 458 10.80 -32.30 -11.17
CA ILE A 458 11.98 -32.10 -12.02
C ILE A 458 11.52 -31.96 -13.48
N ASN A 459 12.10 -31.01 -14.20
CA ASN A 459 11.78 -30.69 -15.61
C ASN A 459 10.34 -30.23 -15.86
N THR A 460 9.61 -29.83 -14.83
CA THR A 460 8.33 -29.12 -14.98
C THR A 460 8.54 -27.60 -14.98
N PRO A 461 7.61 -26.80 -15.53
CA PRO A 461 7.77 -25.35 -15.56
C PRO A 461 7.77 -24.74 -14.15
N ALA A 462 8.78 -23.92 -13.85
CA ALA A 462 8.89 -23.11 -12.64
C ALA A 462 8.34 -21.69 -12.82
N ILE A 463 8.52 -21.13 -14.02
CA ILE A 463 7.96 -19.84 -14.43
C ILE A 463 7.36 -20.00 -15.81
N VAL A 464 6.12 -19.56 -15.97
CA VAL A 464 5.43 -19.53 -17.27
C VAL A 464 4.90 -18.14 -17.54
N SER A 465 4.87 -17.76 -18.81
CA SER A 465 4.22 -16.54 -19.27
C SER A 465 3.14 -16.86 -20.30
N GLY A 466 2.11 -16.02 -20.36
CA GLY A 466 1.03 -16.14 -21.33
C GLY A 466 0.41 -14.78 -21.62
N LYS A 467 -0.67 -14.80 -22.39
CA LYS A 467 -1.49 -13.63 -22.67
C LYS A 467 -2.94 -13.90 -22.29
N PHE A 468 -3.60 -12.86 -21.80
CA PHE A 468 -5.05 -12.87 -21.62
C PHE A 468 -5.61 -11.56 -22.19
N GLY A 469 -6.27 -11.65 -23.34
CA GLY A 469 -6.59 -10.47 -24.15
C GLY A 469 -5.32 -9.73 -24.57
N LYS A 470 -5.23 -8.43 -24.25
CA LYS A 470 -4.06 -7.58 -24.56
C LYS A 470 -2.98 -7.63 -23.49
N GLY A 471 -3.29 -8.13 -22.28
CA GLY A 471 -2.37 -8.12 -21.14
C GLY A 471 -1.40 -9.29 -21.11
N ARG A 472 -0.26 -9.06 -20.47
CA ARG A 472 0.77 -10.08 -20.19
C ARG A 472 0.48 -10.74 -18.85
N VAL A 473 0.59 -12.06 -18.79
CA VAL A 473 0.41 -12.86 -17.58
C VAL A 473 1.70 -13.57 -17.26
N LEU A 474 2.17 -13.45 -16.02
CA LEU A 474 3.35 -14.16 -15.52
C LEU A 474 2.96 -14.96 -14.27
N SER A 475 3.24 -16.26 -14.30
CA SER A 475 3.02 -17.15 -13.16
C SER A 475 4.36 -17.71 -12.70
N ILE A 476 4.74 -17.35 -11.47
CA ILE A 476 5.99 -17.74 -10.82
C ILE A 476 5.65 -18.70 -9.70
N SER A 477 6.06 -19.96 -9.83
CA SER A 477 5.82 -20.96 -8.79
C SER A 477 6.64 -20.74 -7.52
N PRO A 478 7.97 -20.59 -7.59
CA PRO A 478 8.80 -20.35 -6.39
C PRO A 478 8.73 -18.88 -5.93
N HIS A 479 9.55 -18.51 -4.95
CA HIS A 479 9.56 -17.18 -4.30
C HIS A 479 10.86 -16.40 -4.56
N PRO A 480 11.15 -15.97 -5.80
CA PRO A 480 12.35 -15.16 -6.07
C PRO A 480 12.33 -13.81 -5.35
N GLU A 481 11.15 -13.26 -5.02
CA GLU A 481 11.03 -12.02 -4.24
C GLU A 481 11.60 -12.15 -2.82
N SER A 482 11.67 -13.37 -2.30
CA SER A 482 12.16 -13.64 -0.94
C SER A 482 13.68 -13.64 -0.78
N SER A 483 14.44 -13.50 -1.87
CA SER A 483 15.90 -13.53 -1.86
C SER A 483 16.47 -12.28 -2.51
N GLN A 484 17.30 -11.53 -1.78
CA GLN A 484 17.81 -10.22 -2.23
C GLN A 484 18.62 -10.31 -3.52
N ASN A 485 19.40 -11.37 -3.70
CA ASN A 485 20.16 -11.64 -4.92
C ASN A 485 19.28 -11.90 -6.16
N LEU A 486 17.98 -12.20 -5.97
CA LEU A 486 17.00 -12.40 -7.04
C LEU A 486 16.08 -11.18 -7.24
N HIS A 487 16.22 -10.12 -6.45
CA HIS A 487 15.46 -8.88 -6.65
C HIS A 487 15.60 -8.29 -8.06
N PRO A 488 16.79 -8.28 -8.70
CA PRO A 488 16.93 -7.83 -10.08
C PRO A 488 16.07 -8.63 -11.08
N LEU A 489 15.96 -9.95 -10.89
CA LEU A 489 15.11 -10.82 -11.71
C LEU A 489 13.63 -10.42 -11.57
N VAL A 490 13.16 -10.23 -10.34
CA VAL A 490 11.78 -9.82 -10.08
C VAL A 490 11.50 -8.41 -10.60
N ALA A 491 12.45 -7.49 -10.48
CA ALA A 491 12.31 -6.14 -11.01
C ALA A 491 12.16 -6.12 -12.53
N ARG A 492 12.94 -6.95 -13.26
CA ARG A 492 12.79 -7.12 -14.72
C ARG A 492 11.46 -7.78 -15.08
N ALA A 493 11.03 -8.79 -14.32
CA ALA A 493 9.72 -9.42 -14.49
C ALA A 493 8.56 -8.42 -14.37
N ILE A 494 8.62 -7.53 -13.37
CA ILE A 494 7.64 -6.46 -13.14
C ILE A 494 7.59 -5.48 -14.31
N ARG A 495 8.75 -5.00 -14.78
CA ARG A 495 8.82 -4.13 -15.96
C ARG A 495 8.26 -4.80 -17.21
N TRP A 496 8.65 -6.05 -17.45
CA TRP A 496 8.16 -6.81 -18.60
C TRP A 496 6.64 -6.99 -18.56
N ALA A 497 6.05 -7.24 -17.39
CA ALA A 497 4.60 -7.37 -17.26
C ALA A 497 3.87 -6.05 -17.53
N GLY A 498 4.48 -4.90 -17.21
CA GLY A 498 3.91 -3.57 -17.43
C GLY A 498 3.80 -3.13 -18.88
N GLY A 499 4.40 -3.87 -19.82
CA GLY A 499 4.44 -3.49 -21.22
C GLY A 499 5.71 -2.73 -21.61
N PRO A 500 5.87 -2.37 -22.90
CA PRO A 500 6.97 -1.53 -23.37
C PRO A 500 6.95 -0.12 -22.79
#